data_AF-A0A366DBW4-F1
#
_entry.id   AF-A0A366DBW4-F1
#
_cell.length_a   1.000
_cell.length_b   1.000
_cell.length_c   1.000
_cell.angle_alpha   90.00
_cell.angle_beta   90.00
_cell.angle_gamma   90.00
#
_symmetry.space_group_name_H-M   'P 1'
#
loop_
_entity.id
_entity.type
_entity.pdbx_description
1 polymer ?
#
loop_
_entity_poly.entity_id
_entity_poly.type
_entity_poly.pdbx_seq_one_letter_code
_entity_poly.pdbx_strand_id
1 'polypeptide(L)'
;MTVNRTRAARQLARQLSDRSHTRVTLDYHDSVHTTGRAWHIHWTDGPTWRQMLALAAGLGHQSPGIDVAQLHPARSHTALGEAVSVLGWLDADPDRVHHYPGVWREYACDEIAYPERASAQWRHRGQALLALGEGRLEGGALTALETRVHAAGWAAALDWLDEFGTSGRRLTAI
;
A
#
# COMPACT_ATOMS: atom_id res chain seq x y z
N MET A 1 -17.91 7.28 30.30
CA MET A 1 -18.44 7.10 28.91
C MET A 1 -17.39 6.61 27.89
N THR A 2 -16.10 6.54 28.24
CA THR A 2 -14.99 6.22 27.30
C THR A 2 -14.91 4.74 26.89
N VAL A 3 -15.24 3.81 27.80
CA VAL A 3 -15.13 2.35 27.57
C VAL A 3 -16.00 1.86 26.40
N ASN A 4 -17.16 2.48 26.18
CA ASN A 4 -18.09 2.05 25.13
C ASN A 4 -17.59 2.43 23.72
N ARG A 5 -16.88 3.56 23.59
CA ARG A 5 -16.30 4.03 22.32
C ARG A 5 -15.12 3.17 21.87
N THR A 6 -14.22 2.82 22.78
CA THR A 6 -13.10 1.92 22.45
C THR A 6 -13.57 0.53 22.01
N ARG A 7 -14.63 0.00 22.64
CA ARG A 7 -15.22 -1.29 22.23
C ARG A 7 -15.85 -1.20 20.84
N ALA A 8 -16.63 -0.16 20.56
CA ALA A 8 -17.21 0.09 19.24
C ALA A 8 -16.13 0.24 18.16
N ALA A 9 -15.05 0.98 18.44
CA ALA A 9 -13.94 1.17 17.51
C ALA A 9 -13.24 -0.16 17.16
N ARG A 10 -12.98 -1.01 18.16
CA ARG A 10 -12.39 -2.35 17.93
C ARG A 10 -13.33 -3.25 17.13
N GLN A 11 -14.64 -3.18 17.37
CA GLN A 11 -15.61 -3.94 16.61
C GLN A 11 -15.65 -3.47 15.14
N LEU A 12 -15.70 -2.16 14.91
CA LEU A 12 -15.65 -1.59 13.56
C LEU A 12 -14.34 -1.95 12.85
N ALA A 13 -13.19 -1.85 13.53
CA ALA A 13 -11.89 -2.27 13.00
C ALA A 13 -11.91 -3.74 12.55
N ARG A 14 -12.50 -4.63 13.37
CA ARG A 14 -12.62 -6.05 13.03
C ARG A 14 -13.53 -6.26 11.83
N GLN A 15 -14.72 -5.65 11.80
CA GLN A 15 -15.65 -5.77 10.67
C GLN A 15 -15.04 -5.26 9.36
N LEU A 16 -14.35 -4.12 9.41
CA LEU A 16 -13.60 -3.59 8.29
C LEU A 16 -12.47 -4.53 7.88
N SER A 17 -11.73 -5.10 8.84
CA SER A 17 -10.68 -6.06 8.55
C SER A 17 -11.23 -7.31 7.87
N ASP A 18 -12.35 -7.85 8.34
CA ASP A 18 -12.98 -9.05 7.79
C ASP A 18 -13.51 -8.80 6.37
N ARG A 19 -14.20 -7.67 6.13
CA ARG A 19 -14.71 -7.31 4.79
C ARG A 19 -13.60 -6.98 3.81
N SER A 20 -12.57 -6.30 4.29
CA SER A 20 -11.48 -5.84 3.45
C SER A 20 -10.39 -6.88 3.30
N HIS A 21 -10.42 -8.00 4.06
CA HIS A 21 -9.35 -8.96 4.40
C HIS A 21 -7.96 -8.37 4.61
N THR A 22 -7.90 -7.18 5.21
CA THR A 22 -6.65 -6.45 5.48
C THR A 22 -6.69 -5.94 6.90
N ARG A 23 -5.52 -5.78 7.52
CA ARG A 23 -5.45 -5.23 8.88
C ARG A 23 -5.94 -3.79 8.88
N VAL A 24 -6.95 -3.53 9.72
CA VAL A 24 -7.47 -2.20 9.99
C VAL A 24 -7.25 -1.84 11.45
N THR A 25 -6.69 -0.66 11.72
CA THR A 25 -6.60 -0.07 13.07
C THR A 25 -7.37 1.24 13.13
N LEU A 26 -7.91 1.55 14.32
CA LEU A 26 -8.67 2.76 14.57
C LEU A 26 -8.04 3.50 15.75
N ASP A 27 -7.66 4.75 15.50
CA ASP A 27 -7.05 5.64 16.48
C ASP A 27 -7.90 6.92 16.58
N TYR A 28 -8.11 7.42 17.80
CA TYR A 28 -8.89 8.63 18.03
C TYR A 28 -7.95 9.77 18.40
N HIS A 29 -7.96 10.82 17.58
CA HIS A 29 -7.17 12.03 17.84
C HIS A 29 -8.10 13.13 18.37
N ASP A 30 -7.83 13.57 19.60
CA ASP A 30 -8.49 14.71 20.26
C ASP A 30 -7.59 15.95 20.22
N SER A 31 -6.97 16.23 19.06
CA SER A 31 -6.16 17.45 18.89
C SER A 31 -6.99 18.55 18.24
N VAL A 32 -6.97 19.73 18.88
CA VAL A 32 -7.76 20.92 18.49
C VAL A 32 -7.23 21.58 17.20
N HIS A 33 -6.08 21.15 16.68
CA HIS A 33 -5.25 22.01 15.84
C HIS A 33 -5.30 21.81 14.31
N THR A 34 -5.93 20.76 13.77
CA THR A 34 -5.92 20.60 12.29
C THR A 34 -7.22 20.05 11.67
N THR A 35 -7.97 19.16 12.34
CA THR A 35 -9.19 18.55 11.76
C THR A 35 -10.35 18.38 12.74
N GLY A 36 -10.19 18.80 13.99
CA GLY A 36 -11.18 18.56 15.05
C GLY A 36 -11.15 17.10 15.55
N ARG A 37 -12.15 16.73 16.34
CA ARG A 37 -12.30 15.40 16.93
C ARG A 37 -12.59 14.36 15.84
N ALA A 38 -11.62 13.49 15.58
CA ALA A 38 -11.66 12.57 14.45
C ALA A 38 -11.20 11.15 14.82
N TRP A 39 -11.84 10.17 14.17
CA TRP A 39 -11.37 8.79 14.13
C TRP A 39 -10.50 8.61 12.88
N HIS A 40 -9.25 8.29 13.08
CA HIS A 40 -8.35 7.89 12.02
C HIS A 40 -8.46 6.37 11.84
N ILE A 41 -8.82 5.96 10.63
CA ILE A 41 -8.86 4.55 10.29
C ILE A 41 -7.66 4.26 9.39
N HIS A 42 -6.77 3.39 9.84
CA HIS A 42 -5.59 3.00 9.09
C HIS A 42 -5.79 1.63 8.47
N TRP A 43 -5.70 1.54 7.14
CA TRP A 43 -5.62 0.26 6.43
C TRP A 43 -4.18 0.04 5.95
N THR A 44 -3.50 -0.95 6.51
CA THR A 44 -2.15 -1.32 6.09
C THR A 44 -2.19 -2.06 4.76
N ASP A 45 -1.60 -1.50 3.71
CA ASP A 45 -1.63 -2.05 2.34
C ASP A 45 -3.06 -2.30 1.83
N GLY A 46 -3.99 -1.46 2.28
CA GLY A 46 -5.41 -1.64 2.06
C GLY A 46 -5.93 -1.27 0.67
N PRO A 47 -7.25 -1.04 0.56
CA PRO A 47 -7.89 -0.59 -0.67
C PRO A 47 -7.38 0.79 -1.11
N THR A 48 -7.77 1.25 -2.31
CA THR A 48 -7.61 2.67 -2.65
C THR A 48 -8.44 3.56 -1.73
N TRP A 49 -8.09 4.84 -1.63
CA TRP A 49 -8.83 5.81 -0.82
C TRP A 49 -10.35 5.78 -1.06
N ARG A 50 -10.76 5.77 -2.32
CA ARG A 50 -12.17 5.73 -2.73
C ARG A 50 -12.89 4.48 -2.24
N GLN A 51 -12.20 3.34 -2.27
CA GLN A 51 -12.73 2.06 -1.78
C GLN A 51 -12.81 2.04 -0.25
N MET A 52 -11.84 2.62 0.47
CA MET A 52 -11.92 2.77 1.94
C MET A 52 -13.17 3.54 2.36
N LEU A 53 -13.45 4.66 1.69
CA LEU A 53 -14.65 5.46 1.95
C LEU A 53 -15.94 4.66 1.71
N ALA A 54 -16.01 3.90 0.62
CA ALA A 54 -17.16 3.06 0.32
C ALA A 54 -17.37 1.97 1.39
N LEU A 55 -16.30 1.33 1.85
CA LEU A 55 -16.35 0.32 2.91
C LEU A 55 -16.80 0.91 4.26
N ALA A 56 -16.28 2.08 4.62
CA ALA A 56 -16.65 2.79 5.83
C ALA A 56 -18.13 3.23 5.82
N ALA A 57 -18.59 3.81 4.70
CA ALA A 57 -19.99 4.20 4.53
C ALA A 57 -20.94 3.01 4.65
N GLY A 58 -20.59 1.85 4.09
CA GLY A 58 -21.37 0.62 4.16
C GLY A 58 -21.48 -0.03 5.55
N LEU A 59 -20.82 0.52 6.58
CA LEU A 59 -20.88 0.05 7.97
C LEU A 59 -21.46 1.09 8.95
N GLY A 60 -21.74 2.33 8.50
CA GLY A 60 -22.18 3.40 9.38
C GLY A 60 -23.41 3.09 10.21
N HIS A 61 -24.40 2.42 9.62
CA HIS A 61 -25.63 2.03 10.31
C HIS A 61 -25.43 0.92 11.36
N GLN A 62 -24.32 0.19 11.31
CA GLN A 62 -24.03 -0.95 12.20
C GLN A 62 -23.19 -0.55 13.43
N SER A 63 -22.74 0.70 13.50
CA SER A 63 -21.87 1.21 14.57
C SER A 63 -22.44 2.51 15.19
N PRO A 64 -23.56 2.44 15.93
CA PRO A 64 -24.28 3.63 16.44
C PRO A 64 -23.50 4.50 17.44
N GLY A 65 -22.25 4.13 17.79
CA GLY A 65 -21.35 4.92 18.64
C GLY A 65 -20.24 5.67 17.89
N ILE A 66 -20.18 5.53 16.56
CA ILE A 66 -19.17 6.15 15.69
C ILE A 66 -19.88 6.96 14.62
N ASP A 67 -19.63 8.25 14.60
CA ASP A 67 -20.07 9.12 13.52
C ASP A 67 -19.17 8.89 12.30
N VAL A 68 -19.76 8.39 11.20
CA VAL A 68 -19.02 8.15 9.96
C VAL A 68 -18.48 9.45 9.35
N ALA A 69 -19.14 10.59 9.59
CA ALA A 69 -18.64 11.87 9.15
C ALA A 69 -17.33 12.29 9.85
N GLN A 70 -17.00 11.65 10.98
CA GLN A 70 -15.74 11.86 11.71
C GLN A 70 -14.68 10.81 11.36
N LEU A 71 -14.92 9.93 10.39
CA LEU A 71 -13.95 8.95 9.95
C LEU A 71 -13.04 9.57 8.89
N HIS A 72 -11.76 9.62 9.21
CA HIS A 72 -10.70 10.03 8.30
C HIS A 72 -9.92 8.78 7.91
N PRO A 73 -10.17 8.23 6.71
CA PRO A 73 -9.36 7.12 6.28
C PRO A 73 -7.90 7.54 6.12
N ALA A 74 -7.01 6.58 6.25
CA ALA A 74 -5.59 6.73 5.96
C ALA A 74 -5.07 5.37 5.48
N ARG A 75 -4.29 5.39 4.40
CA ARG A 75 -3.56 4.21 3.99
C ARG A 75 -2.20 4.24 4.66
N SER A 76 -1.89 3.17 5.38
CA SER A 76 -0.52 2.91 5.80
C SER A 76 0.07 1.93 4.80
N HIS A 77 1.36 2.05 4.51
CA HIS A 77 2.02 1.19 3.53
C HIS A 77 3.16 0.40 4.19
N THR A 78 3.29 -0.87 3.84
CA THR A 78 4.54 -1.60 4.08
C THR A 78 5.47 -1.42 2.89
N ALA A 79 6.78 -1.55 3.11
CA ALA A 79 7.75 -1.49 2.00
C ALA A 79 7.43 -2.50 0.89
N LEU A 80 6.97 -3.70 1.28
CA LEU A 80 6.55 -4.72 0.30
C LEU A 80 5.29 -4.28 -0.45
N GLY A 81 4.32 -3.70 0.25
CA GLY A 81 3.14 -3.13 -0.37
C GLY A 81 3.45 -2.03 -1.38
N GLU A 82 4.36 -1.11 -1.04
CA GLU A 82 4.84 -0.06 -1.95
C GLU A 82 5.51 -0.65 -3.19
N ALA A 83 6.44 -1.59 -3.01
CA ALA A 83 7.19 -2.19 -4.10
C ALA A 83 6.26 -2.94 -5.08
N VAL A 84 5.35 -3.75 -4.55
CA VAL A 84 4.36 -4.48 -5.36
C VAL A 84 3.37 -3.52 -6.04
N SER A 85 3.01 -2.41 -5.39
CA SER A 85 2.15 -1.39 -6.01
C SER A 85 2.84 -0.77 -7.22
N VAL A 86 4.12 -0.37 -7.10
CA VAL A 86 4.89 0.18 -8.24
C VAL A 86 4.95 -0.82 -9.38
N LEU A 87 5.24 -2.09 -9.08
CA LEU A 87 5.30 -3.13 -10.10
C LEU A 87 3.95 -3.34 -10.80
N GLY A 88 2.85 -3.40 -10.06
CA GLY A 88 1.51 -3.53 -10.64
C GLY A 88 1.05 -2.28 -11.41
N TRP A 89 1.49 -1.09 -10.98
CA TRP A 89 1.21 0.17 -11.67
C TRP A 89 1.91 0.27 -13.02
N LEU A 90 3.18 -0.14 -13.09
CA LEU A 90 3.93 -0.26 -14.34
C LEU A 90 3.44 -1.42 -15.22
N ASP A 91 2.97 -2.52 -14.63
CA ASP A 91 2.42 -3.64 -15.40
C ASP A 91 1.11 -3.28 -16.12
N ALA A 92 0.27 -2.47 -15.47
CA ALA A 92 -0.98 -1.99 -16.06
C ALA A 92 -0.75 -1.07 -17.29
N ASP A 93 0.37 -0.34 -17.30
CA ASP A 93 0.78 0.53 -18.41
C ASP A 93 2.30 0.76 -18.35
N PRO A 94 3.09 0.00 -19.12
CA PRO A 94 4.55 0.10 -19.09
C PRO A 94 5.12 1.46 -19.52
N ASP A 95 4.36 2.26 -20.26
CA ASP A 95 4.81 3.59 -20.70
C ASP A 95 4.91 4.57 -19.52
N ARG A 96 4.31 4.23 -18.37
CA ARG A 96 4.48 4.97 -17.11
C ARG A 96 5.92 5.00 -16.60
N VAL A 97 6.80 4.14 -17.12
CA VAL A 97 8.25 4.20 -16.84
C VAL A 97 8.87 5.54 -17.25
N HIS A 98 8.25 6.28 -18.18
CA HIS A 98 8.73 7.60 -18.59
C HIS A 98 8.49 8.70 -17.55
N HIS A 99 7.70 8.43 -16.50
CA HIS A 99 7.63 9.30 -15.34
C HIS A 99 8.93 9.21 -14.53
N TYR A 100 9.28 10.30 -13.84
CA TYR A 100 10.45 10.29 -12.96
C TYR A 100 10.33 9.20 -11.88
N PRO A 101 11.33 8.31 -11.69
CA PRO A 101 11.22 7.20 -10.76
C PRO A 101 10.85 7.61 -9.33
N GLY A 102 11.31 8.79 -8.89
CA GLY A 102 11.00 9.32 -7.57
C GLY A 102 9.51 9.55 -7.29
N VAL A 103 8.64 9.62 -8.31
CA VAL A 103 7.19 9.78 -8.12
C VAL A 103 6.41 8.47 -8.23
N TRP A 104 7.00 7.38 -8.75
CA TRP A 104 6.26 6.14 -9.03
C TRP A 104 5.55 5.59 -7.80
N ARG A 105 6.22 5.63 -6.64
CA ARG A 105 5.63 5.15 -5.39
C ARG A 105 4.34 5.88 -5.04
N GLU A 106 4.33 7.21 -5.15
CA GLU A 106 3.18 8.03 -4.80
C GLU A 106 1.97 7.68 -5.68
N TYR A 107 2.16 7.72 -7.01
CA TYR A 107 1.09 7.37 -7.96
C TYR A 107 0.62 5.91 -7.82
N ALA A 108 1.57 4.98 -7.70
CA ALA A 108 1.26 3.57 -7.60
C ALA A 108 0.48 3.24 -6.32
N CYS A 109 0.85 3.83 -5.19
CA CYS A 109 0.16 3.63 -3.91
C CYS A 109 -1.26 4.22 -3.89
N ASP A 110 -1.56 5.20 -4.72
CA ASP A 110 -2.92 5.74 -4.82
C ASP A 110 -3.81 4.89 -5.76
N GLU A 111 -3.24 4.40 -6.87
CA GLU A 111 -3.99 3.68 -7.89
C GLU A 111 -4.14 2.17 -7.61
N ILE A 112 -3.14 1.52 -7.01
CA ILE A 112 -3.11 0.06 -6.85
C ILE A 112 -3.60 -0.37 -5.47
N ALA A 113 -4.68 -1.15 -5.45
CA ALA A 113 -5.27 -1.71 -4.25
C ALA A 113 -4.61 -3.04 -3.84
N TYR A 114 -4.42 -3.28 -2.54
CA TYR A 114 -4.16 -4.61 -1.95
C TYR A 114 -2.94 -5.43 -2.45
N PRO A 115 -1.72 -4.88 -2.39
CA PRO A 115 -0.51 -5.60 -2.80
C PRO A 115 -0.16 -6.85 -1.93
N GLU A 116 -0.57 -6.93 -0.65
CA GLU A 116 -0.34 -8.16 0.15
C GLU A 116 -1.11 -9.38 -0.37
N ARG A 117 -2.19 -9.15 -1.14
CA ARG A 117 -2.95 -10.19 -1.85
C ARG A 117 -2.51 -10.40 -3.29
N ALA A 118 -1.49 -9.67 -3.74
CA ALA A 118 -0.92 -9.95 -5.04
C ALA A 118 -0.46 -11.40 -5.09
N SER A 119 -0.43 -11.97 -6.30
CA SER A 119 0.02 -13.34 -6.52
C SER A 119 1.40 -13.57 -5.89
N ALA A 120 1.73 -14.83 -5.59
CA ALA A 120 3.05 -15.16 -5.04
C ALA A 120 4.19 -14.60 -5.91
N GLN A 121 4.02 -14.59 -7.23
CA GLN A 121 4.96 -14.03 -8.18
C GLN A 121 5.16 -12.52 -7.99
N TRP A 122 4.10 -11.73 -7.83
CA TRP A 122 4.22 -10.29 -7.61
C TRP A 122 4.90 -9.97 -6.28
N ARG A 123 4.58 -10.71 -5.22
CA ARG A 123 5.24 -10.54 -3.92
C ARG A 123 6.73 -10.89 -4.00
N HIS A 124 7.08 -11.96 -4.72
CA HIS A 124 8.46 -12.34 -4.98
C HIS A 124 9.23 -11.23 -5.71
N ARG A 125 8.66 -10.69 -6.79
CA ARG A 125 9.26 -9.56 -7.54
C ARG A 125 9.40 -8.31 -6.68
N GLY A 126 8.41 -8.01 -5.84
CA GLY A 126 8.47 -6.90 -4.88
C GLY A 126 9.59 -7.07 -3.86
N GLN A 127 9.80 -8.29 -3.34
CA GLN A 127 10.92 -8.60 -2.46
C GLN A 127 12.27 -8.46 -3.17
N ALA A 128 12.36 -8.92 -4.42
CA ALA A 128 13.56 -8.76 -5.25
C ALA A 128 13.88 -7.27 -5.46
N LEU A 129 12.87 -6.45 -5.79
CA LEU A 129 13.02 -5.01 -5.95
C LEU A 129 13.50 -4.33 -4.66
N LEU A 130 12.91 -4.68 -3.51
CA LEU A 130 13.35 -4.16 -2.21
C LEU A 130 14.78 -4.58 -1.87
N ALA A 131 15.21 -5.78 -2.25
CA ALA A 131 16.56 -6.25 -1.99
C ALA A 131 17.63 -5.44 -2.74
N LEU A 132 17.28 -4.79 -3.86
CA LEU A 132 18.15 -3.83 -4.55
C LEU A 132 18.35 -2.53 -3.77
N GLY A 133 17.36 -2.15 -2.95
CA GLY A 133 17.36 -0.94 -2.12
C GLY A 133 17.53 -1.22 -0.63
N GLU A 134 18.21 -2.31 -0.27
CA GLU A 134 18.47 -2.70 1.14
C GLU A 134 17.21 -2.80 2.01
N GLY A 135 16.10 -3.25 1.42
CA GLY A 135 14.81 -3.41 2.10
C GLY A 135 13.90 -2.18 2.02
N ARG A 136 14.30 -1.14 1.28
CA ARG A 136 13.49 0.07 1.06
C ARG A 136 13.30 0.34 -0.42
N LEU A 137 12.14 0.91 -0.74
CA LEU A 137 11.84 1.39 -2.08
C LEU A 137 12.36 2.83 -2.26
N GLU A 138 13.68 2.98 -2.22
CA GLU A 138 14.37 4.27 -2.41
C GLU A 138 14.98 4.38 -3.83
N GLY A 139 15.55 5.55 -4.13
CA GLY A 139 15.97 5.94 -5.49
C GLY A 139 16.81 4.88 -6.22
N GLY A 140 17.75 4.22 -5.54
CA GLY A 140 18.60 3.19 -6.15
C GLY A 140 17.83 1.99 -6.72
N ALA A 141 16.82 1.50 -6.00
CA ALA A 141 16.00 0.37 -6.47
C ALA A 141 15.13 0.76 -7.67
N LEU A 142 14.55 1.97 -7.62
CA LEU A 142 13.69 2.48 -8.69
C LEU A 142 14.50 2.84 -9.94
N THR A 143 15.67 3.46 -9.81
CA THR A 143 16.60 3.73 -10.91
C THR A 143 17.15 2.44 -11.54
N ALA A 144 17.45 1.41 -10.74
CA ALA A 144 17.87 0.12 -11.28
C ALA A 144 16.75 -0.52 -12.12
N LEU A 145 15.50 -0.46 -11.64
CA LEU A 145 14.34 -0.93 -12.39
C LEU A 145 14.14 -0.13 -13.68
N GLU A 146 14.15 1.21 -13.61
CA GLU A 146 14.06 2.12 -14.77
C GLU A 146 15.10 1.78 -15.83
N THR A 147 16.37 1.67 -15.41
CA THR A 147 17.50 1.34 -16.28
C THR A 147 17.27 0.01 -16.99
N ARG A 148 16.78 -1.00 -16.26
CA ARG A 148 16.50 -2.32 -16.82
C ARG A 148 15.37 -2.28 -17.85
N VAL A 149 14.30 -1.55 -17.56
CA VAL A 149 13.16 -1.37 -18.46
C VAL A 149 13.58 -0.64 -19.73
N HIS A 150 14.39 0.42 -19.64
CA HIS A 150 14.89 1.12 -20.82
C HIS A 150 15.86 0.28 -21.66
N ALA A 151 16.69 -0.54 -21.02
CA ALA A 151 17.67 -1.34 -21.74
C ALA A 151 17.05 -2.55 -22.48
N ALA A 152 16.02 -3.18 -21.89
CA ALA A 152 15.53 -4.48 -22.36
C ALA A 152 14.00 -4.63 -22.41
N GLY A 153 13.26 -3.59 -22.02
CA GLY A 153 11.80 -3.61 -21.94
C GLY A 153 11.25 -4.18 -20.62
N TRP A 154 9.95 -3.97 -20.40
CA TRP A 154 9.26 -4.36 -19.16
C TRP A 154 9.29 -5.87 -18.89
N ALA A 155 9.02 -6.70 -19.92
CA ALA A 155 9.03 -8.16 -19.77
C ALA A 155 10.40 -8.68 -19.30
N ALA A 156 11.49 -8.20 -19.88
CA ALA A 156 12.85 -8.58 -19.49
C ALA A 156 13.22 -8.06 -18.09
N ALA A 157 12.64 -6.94 -17.64
CA ALA A 157 12.81 -6.45 -16.28
C ALA A 157 12.08 -7.35 -15.27
N LEU A 158 10.90 -7.87 -15.61
CA LEU A 158 10.18 -8.84 -14.78
C LEU A 158 10.93 -10.17 -14.65
N ASP A 159 11.45 -10.70 -15.76
CA ASP A 159 12.26 -11.93 -15.76
C ASP A 159 13.52 -11.74 -14.89
N TRP A 160 14.17 -10.58 -15.01
CA TRP A 160 15.31 -10.22 -14.18
C TRP A 160 14.99 -10.19 -12.68
N LEU A 161 13.83 -9.67 -12.28
CA LEU A 161 13.38 -9.69 -10.87
C LEU A 161 13.09 -11.13 -10.39
N ASP A 162 12.51 -11.97 -11.25
CA ASP A 162 12.23 -13.37 -10.93
C ASP A 162 13.54 -14.17 -10.70
N GLU A 163 14.55 -13.94 -11.54
CA GLU A 163 15.90 -14.53 -11.41
C GLU A 163 16.65 -14.02 -10.17
N PHE A 164 16.52 -12.72 -9.85
CA PHE A 164 17.19 -12.11 -8.71
C PHE A 164 16.69 -12.70 -7.39
N GLY A 165 15.37 -12.84 -7.24
CA GLY A 165 14.76 -13.39 -6.03
C GLY A 165 15.04 -14.89 -5.81
N THR A 166 15.35 -15.65 -6.87
CA THR A 166 15.69 -17.08 -6.76
C THR A 166 17.18 -17.33 -6.48
N SER A 167 18.05 -16.41 -6.90
CA SER A 167 19.50 -16.61 -6.87
C SER A 167 20.18 -16.22 -5.56
N GLY A 168 19.51 -15.49 -4.66
CA GLY A 168 20.08 -14.99 -3.39
C GLY A 168 21.33 -14.11 -3.56
N ARG A 169 21.66 -13.71 -4.80
CA ARG A 169 22.87 -12.96 -5.13
C ARG A 169 22.65 -11.48 -4.82
N ARG A 170 23.37 -10.97 -3.82
CA ARG A 170 23.69 -9.54 -3.76
C ARG A 170 24.61 -9.22 -4.95
N LEU A 171 24.05 -8.68 -6.02
CA LEU A 171 24.86 -8.05 -7.06
C LEU A 171 25.12 -6.61 -6.64
N THR A 172 26.40 -6.25 -6.62
CA THR A 172 26.87 -4.87 -6.51
C THR A 172 26.22 -4.04 -7.60
N ALA A 173 25.59 -2.92 -7.22
CA ALA A 173 25.09 -1.93 -8.17
C ALA A 173 26.23 -1.54 -9.13
N ILE A 174 25.96 -1.57 -10.44
CA ILE A 174 26.84 -1.03 -11.49
C ILE A 174 26.62 0.46 -11.57
#